data_AF-A0A7V8VT22-F1
#
_entry.id   AF-A0A7V8VT22-F1
#
_cell.length_a   1.000
_cell.length_b   1.000
_cell.length_c   1.000
_cell.angle_alpha   90.00
_cell.angle_beta   90.00
_cell.angle_gamma   90.00
#
_symmetry.space_group_name_H-M   'P 1'
#
loop_
_entity.id
_entity.type
_entity.pdbx_description
1 polymer ?
#
loop_
_entity_poly.entity_id
_entity_poly.type
_entity_poly.pdbx_seq_one_letter_code
_entity_poly.pdbx_strand_id
1 'polypeptide(L)'
;MSDNFFDELQARGLVYGASEGARDLLADGPVTGYIGFDPTGASLHVGHLLQILALARLQRAGHRPLALVGGGTGMIGDPSGKTKERQLLTRAQVEENVASIREQLARFLDFSGEHAARLVD
;
A
#
# COMPACT_ATOMS: atom_id res chain seq x y z
N MET A 1 -15.89 -21.43 -1.72
CA MET A 1 -16.74 -20.36 -1.16
C MET A 1 -16.09 -19.05 -1.56
N SER A 2 -16.83 -18.12 -2.15
CA SER A 2 -16.32 -16.77 -2.40
C SER A 2 -16.30 -16.05 -1.06
N ASP A 3 -15.23 -16.24 -0.29
CA ASP A 3 -15.09 -15.56 0.99
C ASP A 3 -14.87 -14.07 0.70
N ASN A 4 -15.75 -13.23 1.27
CA ASN A 4 -15.63 -11.78 1.20
C ASN A 4 -14.21 -11.39 1.64
N PHE A 5 -13.53 -10.53 0.87
CA PHE A 5 -12.18 -10.07 1.17
C PHE A 5 -12.04 -9.55 2.60
N PHE A 6 -13.04 -8.81 3.10
CA PHE A 6 -13.06 -8.32 4.47
C PHE A 6 -13.05 -9.47 5.50
N ASP A 7 -13.86 -10.51 5.26
CA ASP A 7 -13.95 -11.67 6.14
C ASP A 7 -12.64 -12.46 6.12
N GLU A 8 -11.95 -12.54 4.97
CA GLU A 8 -10.61 -13.13 4.86
C GLU A 8 -9.60 -12.37 5.73
N LEU A 9 -9.59 -11.03 5.67
CA LEU A 9 -8.71 -10.20 6.49
C LEU A 9 -9.02 -10.38 7.98
N GLN A 10 -10.29 -10.40 8.35
CA GLN A 10 -10.72 -10.56 9.75
C GLN A 10 -10.35 -11.94 10.30
N ALA A 11 -10.57 -13.02 9.54
CA ALA A 11 -10.19 -14.38 9.93
C ALA A 11 -8.68 -14.54 10.13
N ARG A 12 -7.87 -13.73 9.44
CA ARG A 12 -6.40 -13.71 9.59
C ARG A 12 -5.92 -12.76 10.70
N GLY A 13 -6.81 -12.05 11.38
CA GLY A 13 -6.45 -11.04 12.37
C GLY A 13 -5.79 -9.79 11.78
N LEU A 14 -6.07 -9.46 10.51
CA LEU A 14 -5.48 -8.32 9.79
C LEU A 14 -6.34 -7.05 9.87
N VAL A 15 -7.50 -7.09 10.52
CA VAL A 15 -8.36 -5.94 10.74
C VAL A 15 -8.20 -5.46 12.18
N TYR A 16 -7.58 -4.28 12.36
CA TYR A 16 -7.54 -3.59 13.64
C TYR A 16 -8.77 -2.69 13.85
N GLY A 17 -9.21 -2.01 12.79
CA GLY A 17 -10.39 -1.15 12.77
C GLY A 17 -10.87 -0.93 11.34
N ALA A 18 -12.16 -0.64 11.19
CA ALA A 18 -12.80 -0.36 9.90
C ALA A 18 -13.94 0.64 10.08
N SER A 19 -14.22 1.43 9.05
CA SER A 19 -15.41 2.27 9.00
C SER A 19 -16.66 1.41 8.82
N GLU A 20 -17.81 1.92 9.27
CA GLU A 20 -19.10 1.31 9.00
C GLU A 20 -19.31 1.10 7.49
N GLY A 21 -19.91 -0.03 7.10
CA GLY A 21 -20.17 -0.38 5.70
C GLY A 21 -18.97 -0.90 4.90
N ALA A 22 -17.75 -0.95 5.45
CA ALA A 22 -16.57 -1.43 4.73
C ALA A 22 -16.71 -2.87 4.22
N ARG A 23 -17.32 -3.75 5.05
CA ARG A 23 -17.57 -5.14 4.69
C ARG A 23 -18.53 -5.29 3.50
N ASP A 24 -19.60 -4.50 3.50
CA ASP A 24 -20.64 -4.55 2.46
C ASP A 24 -20.11 -3.95 1.15
N LEU A 25 -19.37 -2.84 1.24
CA LEU A 25 -18.70 -2.24 0.09
C LEU A 25 -17.74 -3.22 -0.60
N LEU A 26 -16.99 -4.01 0.17
CA LEU A 26 -16.08 -5.02 -0.36
C LEU A 26 -16.80 -6.25 -0.92
N ALA A 27 -18.07 -6.46 -0.58
CA ALA A 27 -18.91 -7.53 -1.15
C ALA A 27 -19.63 -7.12 -2.44
N ASP A 28 -19.92 -5.82 -2.62
CA ASP A 28 -20.76 -5.32 -3.71
C ASP A 28 -20.06 -5.33 -5.09
N GLY A 29 -18.73 -5.43 -5.12
CA GLY A 29 -17.96 -5.65 -6.35
C GLY A 29 -16.53 -5.10 -6.34
N PRO A 30 -15.90 -4.97 -7.54
CA PRO A 30 -14.54 -4.47 -7.67
C PRO A 30 -14.36 -3.02 -7.23
N VAL A 31 -13.82 -2.81 -6.03
CA VAL A 31 -13.40 -1.47 -5.56
C VAL A 31 -11.97 -1.14 -5.96
N THR A 32 -11.61 0.14 -5.82
CA THR A 32 -10.22 0.60 -5.89
C THR A 32 -9.77 1.00 -4.49
N GLY A 33 -8.68 0.41 -3.99
CA GLY A 33 -8.14 0.68 -2.65
C GLY A 33 -6.67 1.06 -2.72
N TYR A 34 -6.17 1.85 -1.77
CA TYR A 34 -4.79 2.32 -1.78
C TYR A 34 -4.07 2.09 -0.46
N ILE A 35 -2.74 1.96 -0.53
CA ILE A 35 -1.85 2.09 0.62
C ILE A 35 -0.67 2.98 0.25
N GLY A 36 -0.31 3.89 1.15
CA GLY A 36 0.83 4.80 1.02
C GLY A 36 2.14 4.18 1.53
N PHE A 37 3.23 4.45 0.80
CA PHE A 37 4.61 4.11 1.17
C PHE A 37 5.45 5.38 1.05
N ASP A 38 6.04 5.84 2.15
CA ASP A 38 6.94 6.99 2.11
C ASP A 38 8.35 6.57 1.66
N PRO A 39 8.95 7.24 0.65
CA PRO A 39 10.28 6.92 0.12
C PRO A 39 11.43 7.44 1.01
N THR A 40 11.39 7.08 2.29
CA THR A 40 12.38 7.51 3.31
C THR A 40 13.73 6.79 3.21
N GLY A 41 13.82 5.75 2.38
CA GLY A 41 15.04 5.03 2.07
C GLY A 41 14.87 4.19 0.80
N ALA A 42 15.96 3.64 0.29
CA ALA A 42 15.97 2.92 -0.99
C ALA A 42 15.25 1.56 -0.94
N SER A 43 14.88 1.07 0.25
CA SER A 43 14.26 -0.24 0.41
C SER A 43 13.11 -0.23 1.40
N LEU A 44 12.04 -0.94 1.05
CA LEU A 44 11.06 -1.37 2.03
C LEU A 44 11.68 -2.50 2.86
N HIS A 45 11.45 -2.48 4.17
CA HIS A 45 11.81 -3.57 5.09
C HIS A 45 10.56 -4.36 5.53
N VAL A 46 10.77 -5.41 6.34
CA VAL A 46 9.71 -6.31 6.84
C VAL A 46 8.52 -5.58 7.50
N GLY A 47 8.73 -4.42 8.10
CA GLY A 47 7.66 -3.59 8.66
C GLY A 47 6.61 -3.09 7.65
N HIS A 48 6.89 -3.14 6.35
CA HIS A 48 5.94 -2.78 5.29
C HIS A 48 5.25 -4.01 4.67
N LEU A 49 5.64 -5.22 5.08
CA LEU A 49 5.21 -6.44 4.40
C LEU A 49 3.70 -6.68 4.56
N LEU A 50 3.12 -6.34 5.71
CA LEU A 50 1.67 -6.46 5.92
C LEU A 50 0.87 -5.61 4.93
N GLN A 51 1.31 -4.37 4.68
CA GLN A 51 0.71 -3.46 3.72
C GLN A 51 0.82 -4.00 2.29
N ILE A 52 2.02 -4.46 1.90
CA ILE A 52 2.26 -5.05 0.56
C ILE A 52 1.34 -6.26 0.35
N LEU A 53 1.26 -7.16 1.34
CA LEU A 53 0.42 -8.34 1.27
C LEU A 53 -1.08 -7.99 1.26
N ALA A 54 -1.50 -6.93 1.96
CA ALA A 54 -2.87 -6.46 1.90
C ALA A 54 -3.25 -5.98 0.49
N LEU A 55 -2.38 -5.21 -0.19
CA LEU A 55 -2.60 -4.83 -1.59
C LEU A 55 -2.61 -6.05 -2.53
N ALA A 56 -1.72 -7.03 -2.32
CA ALA A 56 -1.70 -8.23 -3.13
C ALA A 56 -2.96 -9.10 -2.93
N ARG A 57 -3.49 -9.18 -1.70
CA ARG A 57 -4.75 -9.89 -1.41
C ARG A 57 -5.96 -9.14 -1.97
N LEU A 58 -5.97 -7.80 -1.84
CA LEU A 58 -6.96 -6.93 -2.45
C LEU A 58 -7.03 -7.21 -3.97
N GLN A 59 -5.89 -7.30 -4.64
CA GLN A 59 -5.82 -7.64 -6.06
C GLN A 59 -6.37 -9.04 -6.37
N ARG A 60 -5.96 -10.05 -5.60
CA ARG A 60 -6.40 -11.44 -5.78
C ARG A 60 -7.90 -11.64 -5.54
N ALA A 61 -8.51 -10.77 -4.74
CA ALA A 61 -9.95 -10.72 -4.52
C ALA A 61 -10.72 -10.02 -5.65
N GLY A 62 -10.04 -9.57 -6.72
CA GLY A 62 -10.67 -8.91 -7.87
C GLY A 62 -10.86 -7.39 -7.70
N HIS A 63 -10.15 -6.77 -6.76
CA HIS A 63 -10.15 -5.32 -6.57
C HIS A 63 -8.90 -4.69 -7.21
N ARG A 64 -8.89 -3.36 -7.33
CA ARG A 64 -7.83 -2.59 -8.01
C ARG A 64 -6.91 -1.91 -6.99
N PRO A 65 -5.68 -2.41 -6.76
CA PRO A 65 -4.77 -1.82 -5.79
C PRO A 65 -4.06 -0.58 -6.37
N LEU A 66 -3.96 0.47 -5.55
CA LEU A 66 -3.11 1.62 -5.78
C LEU A 66 -1.98 1.63 -4.76
N ALA A 67 -0.74 1.48 -5.22
CA ALA A 67 0.41 1.72 -4.38
C ALA A 67 0.80 3.19 -4.52
N LEU A 68 0.52 3.98 -3.49
CA LEU A 68 0.88 5.40 -3.47
C LEU A 68 2.29 5.52 -2.92
N VAL A 69 3.24 6.03 -3.70
CA VAL A 69 4.63 6.24 -3.26
C VAL A 69 4.89 7.73 -3.26
N GLY A 70 4.67 8.36 -2.09
CA GLY A 70 4.58 9.81 -1.99
C GLY A 70 5.94 10.50 -2.07
N GLY A 71 6.28 11.02 -3.25
CA GLY A 71 7.45 11.88 -3.45
C GLY A 71 7.32 13.20 -2.66
N GLY A 72 6.10 13.72 -2.54
CA GLY A 72 5.79 14.92 -1.74
C GLY A 72 5.85 14.71 -0.23
N THR A 73 5.26 13.64 0.30
CA THR A 73 5.21 13.35 1.74
C THR A 73 6.57 12.95 2.30
N GLY A 74 7.40 12.27 1.49
CA GLY A 74 8.77 11.93 1.85
C GLY A 74 9.68 13.14 2.10
N MET A 75 9.39 14.30 1.46
CA MET A 75 10.17 15.53 1.64
C MET A 75 9.87 16.26 2.95
N ILE A 76 8.68 16.09 3.52
CA ILE A 76 8.27 16.71 4.79
C ILE A 76 8.52 15.74 5.96
N GLY A 77 8.21 14.46 5.74
CA GLY A 77 8.32 13.38 6.73
C GLY A 77 7.13 13.35 7.70
N ASP A 78 6.48 12.20 7.80
CA ASP A 78 5.41 11.99 8.80
C ASP A 78 5.99 12.04 10.24
N PRO A 79 5.53 12.98 11.09
CA PRO A 79 6.01 13.13 12.47
C PRO A 79 5.45 12.06 13.44
N SER A 80 4.49 11.23 13.00
CA SER A 80 3.79 10.27 13.86
C SER A 80 4.77 9.31 14.56
N GLY A 81 4.96 9.51 15.87
CA GLY A 81 5.66 8.59 16.76
C GLY A 81 7.19 8.69 16.82
N LYS A 82 7.84 9.72 16.23
CA LYS A 82 9.31 9.85 16.26
C LYS A 82 9.78 11.04 17.10
N THR A 83 10.77 10.78 17.96
CA THR A 83 11.35 11.73 18.94
C THR A 83 12.49 12.59 18.39
N LYS A 84 12.94 12.35 17.15
CA LYS A 84 14.01 13.10 16.48
C LYS A 84 13.56 13.55 15.10
N GLU A 85 13.97 14.76 14.71
CA GLU A 85 13.77 15.30 13.36
C GLU A 85 14.37 14.35 12.31
N ARG A 86 13.62 14.09 11.24
CA ARG A 86 14.09 13.26 10.12
C ARG A 86 15.10 14.05 9.30
N GLN A 87 16.08 13.35 8.74
CA GLN A 87 17.00 13.93 7.77
C GLN A 87 16.21 14.24 6.49
N LEU A 88 16.24 15.50 6.05
CA LEU A 88 15.59 15.90 4.80
C LEU A 88 16.34 15.29 3.61
N LEU A 89 15.61 14.56 2.78
CA LEU A 89 16.14 14.00 1.54
C LEU A 89 16.07 15.05 0.42
N THR A 90 17.09 15.05 -0.44
CA THR A 90 17.04 15.81 -1.68
C THR A 90 16.00 15.20 -2.63
N ARG A 91 15.48 16.00 -3.57
CA ARG A 91 14.56 15.52 -4.60
C ARG A 91 15.12 14.34 -5.39
N ALA A 92 16.40 14.37 -5.74
CA ALA A 92 17.07 13.28 -6.45
C ALA A 92 17.08 11.97 -5.64
N GLN A 93 17.36 12.05 -4.33
CA GLN A 93 17.30 10.88 -3.44
C GLN A 93 15.88 10.33 -3.30
N VAL A 94 14.88 11.22 -3.24
CA VAL A 94 13.48 10.79 -3.22
C VAL A 94 13.11 10.06 -4.50
N GLU A 95 13.49 10.59 -5.67
CA GLU A 95 13.24 9.95 -6.97
C GLU A 95 13.92 8.57 -7.07
N GLU A 96 15.16 8.44 -6.60
CA GLU A 96 15.89 7.16 -6.55
C GLU A 96 15.21 6.14 -5.63
N ASN A 97 14.75 6.59 -4.46
CA ASN A 97 14.00 5.74 -3.53
C ASN A 97 12.66 5.31 -4.13
N VAL A 98 11.93 6.21 -4.79
CA VAL A 98 10.66 5.90 -5.46
C VAL A 98 10.86 4.83 -6.52
N ALA A 99 11.91 4.94 -7.35
CA ALA A 99 12.23 3.95 -8.37
C ALA A 99 12.52 2.57 -7.75
N SER A 100 13.35 2.54 -6.69
CA SER A 100 13.71 1.30 -5.98
C SER A 100 12.50 0.64 -5.31
N ILE A 101 11.61 1.44 -4.71
CA ILE A 101 10.37 0.95 -4.08
C ILE A 101 9.41 0.41 -5.14
N ARG A 102 9.27 1.09 -6.28
CA ARG A 102 8.48 0.63 -7.42
C ARG A 102 8.91 -0.78 -7.87
N GLU A 103 10.21 -1.03 -8.01
CA GLU A 103 10.74 -2.35 -8.39
C GLU A 103 10.42 -3.44 -7.35
N GLN A 104 10.43 -3.10 -6.06
CA GLN A 104 10.08 -4.04 -5.00
C GLN A 104 8.58 -4.39 -5.04
N LEU A 105 7.71 -3.39 -5.19
CA LEU A 105 6.26 -3.58 -5.27
C LEU A 105 5.85 -4.38 -6.52
N ALA A 106 6.55 -4.21 -7.63
CA ALA A 106 6.37 -4.98 -8.87
C ALA A 106 6.55 -6.49 -8.71
N ARG A 107 7.19 -6.96 -7.63
CA ARG A 107 7.33 -8.40 -7.33
C ARG A 107 6.10 -9.01 -6.66
N PHE A 108 5.18 -8.17 -6.15
CA PHE A 108 4.00 -8.61 -5.39
C PHE A 108 2.68 -8.29 -6.08
N LEU A 109 2.66 -7.27 -6.93
CA LEU A 109 1.46 -6.77 -7.60
C LEU A 109 1.57 -6.98 -9.11
N ASP A 110 0.47 -7.38 -9.74
CA ASP A 110 0.38 -7.46 -11.20
C ASP A 110 -0.03 -6.09 -11.76
N PHE A 111 0.74 -5.54 -12.70
CA PHE A 111 0.47 -4.25 -13.33
C PHE A 111 -0.25 -4.39 -14.68
N SER A 112 -0.83 -5.57 -14.94
CA SER A 112 -1.57 -5.90 -16.15
C SER A 112 -2.97 -6.47 -15.84
N GLY A 113 -3.81 -6.58 -16.86
CA GLY A 113 -5.16 -7.13 -16.74
C GLY A 113 -6.22 -6.16 -16.22
N GLU A 114 -7.43 -6.70 -15.96
CA GLU A 114 -8.60 -5.92 -15.54
C GLU A 114 -8.44 -5.30 -14.14
N HIS A 115 -7.74 -6.01 -13.25
CA HIS A 115 -7.47 -5.60 -11.88
C HIS A 115 -6.02 -5.13 -11.70
N ALA A 116 -5.44 -4.55 -12.75
CA ALA A 116 -4.07 -4.05 -12.76
C ALA A 116 -3.82 -3.09 -11.59
N ALA A 117 -2.71 -3.33 -10.90
CA ALA A 117 -2.18 -2.40 -9.93
C ALA A 117 -1.71 -1.12 -10.61
N ARG A 118 -1.79 0.00 -9.89
CA ARG A 118 -1.21 1.27 -10.35
C ARG A 118 -0.32 1.84 -9.26
N LEU A 119 0.83 2.34 -9.70
CA LEU A 119 1.68 3.17 -8.88
C LEU A 119 1.30 4.63 -9.11
N VAL A 120 1.04 5.34 -8.03
CA VAL A 120 0.64 6.75 -8.01
C VAL A 120 1.56 7.53 -7.08
N ASP A 121 1.75 8.81 -7.37
CA ASP A 121 2.51 9.78 -6.55
C ASP A 121 1.52 10.83 -6.03
#